data_AF-A0A948DN75-F1
#
_entry.id   AF-A0A948DN75-F1
#
_cell.length_a   1.000
_cell.length_b   1.000
_cell.length_c   1.000
_cell.angle_alpha   90.00
_cell.angle_beta   90.00
_cell.angle_gamma   90.00
#
_symmetry.space_group_name_H-M   'P 1'
#
loop_
_entity.id
_entity.type
_entity.pdbx_description
1 polymer ?
#
loop_
_entity_poly.entity_id
_entity_poly.type
_entity_poly.pdbx_seq_one_letter_code
_entity_poly.pdbx_strand_id
1 'polypeptide(L)'
;MKKNSRIRFNPVTKEIEVEGTEEFVKTYFDKLKAMISGPSQETVTIEKELKAVKAVPKKKAAKKSMSAKAPRVNKAKRTPKAVKPAIAKKVRKTGKKAPGEKRVTNIDAVVSFIQGAPEGISTAELKEKTGLSERQIWSIVNRATKQGKIRQAKRGVYGGVAAS
;
A
#
# COMPACT_ATOMS: atom_id res chain seq x y z
N MET A 1 12.81 -23.42 5.04
CA MET A 1 11.98 -22.53 4.20
C MET A 1 11.63 -21.28 5.00
N LYS A 2 11.61 -20.08 4.39
CA LYS A 2 11.06 -18.89 5.06
C LYS A 2 9.53 -18.98 5.02
N LYS A 3 8.88 -18.99 6.19
CA LYS A 3 7.42 -18.97 6.30
C LYS A 3 6.98 -17.50 6.19
N ASN A 4 6.41 -17.12 5.04
CA ASN A 4 6.07 -15.73 4.76
C ASN A 4 4.72 -15.39 5.42
N SER A 5 4.75 -14.63 6.51
CA SER A 5 3.55 -14.06 7.12
C SER A 5 3.14 -12.75 6.45
N ARG A 6 1.83 -12.52 6.28
CA ARG A 6 1.25 -11.34 5.64
C ARG A 6 -0.06 -10.96 6.31
N ILE A 7 -0.28 -9.65 6.47
CA ILE A 7 -1.58 -9.09 6.84
C ILE A 7 -2.04 -8.20 5.68
N ARG A 8 -3.35 -8.21 5.39
CA ARG A 8 -4.00 -7.32 4.43
C ARG A 8 -5.27 -6.73 5.05
N PHE A 9 -5.64 -5.54 4.61
CA PHE A 9 -6.90 -4.89 4.98
C PHE A 9 -7.59 -4.46 3.71
N ASN A 10 -8.85 -4.83 3.54
CA ASN A 10 -9.69 -4.40 2.43
C ASN A 10 -10.50 -3.16 2.87
N PRO A 11 -10.18 -1.94 2.39
CA PRO A 11 -10.86 -0.73 2.84
C PRO A 11 -12.31 -0.61 2.34
N VAL A 12 -12.76 -1.50 1.44
CA VAL A 12 -14.15 -1.50 0.92
C VAL A 12 -15.06 -2.36 1.79
N THR A 13 -14.65 -3.60 2.08
CA THR A 13 -15.42 -4.54 2.93
C THR A 13 -15.11 -4.42 4.42
N LYS A 14 -14.00 -3.73 4.77
CA LYS A 14 -13.40 -3.63 6.11
C LYS A 14 -12.83 -4.94 6.66
N GLU A 15 -12.65 -5.95 5.81
CA GLU A 15 -12.08 -7.25 6.19
C GLU A 15 -10.58 -7.17 6.44
N ILE A 16 -10.08 -7.99 7.38
CA ILE A 16 -8.66 -8.15 7.70
C ILE A 16 -8.26 -9.60 7.39
N GLU A 17 -7.36 -9.79 6.43
CA GLU A 17 -6.80 -11.09 6.06
C GLU A 17 -5.47 -11.31 6.79
N VAL A 18 -5.25 -12.51 7.32
CA VAL A 18 -4.05 -12.88 8.10
C VAL A 18 -3.52 -14.22 7.59
N GLU A 19 -2.40 -14.17 6.86
CA GLU A 19 -1.71 -15.31 6.27
C GLU A 19 -0.40 -15.56 7.04
N GLY A 20 -0.02 -16.81 7.35
CA GLY A 20 1.25 -17.08 8.04
C GLY A 20 1.33 -18.45 8.73
N THR A 21 2.16 -18.58 9.76
CA THR A 21 2.08 -19.71 10.71
C THR A 21 0.81 -19.64 11.53
N GLU A 22 0.34 -20.79 12.03
CA GLU A 22 -0.76 -20.83 13.00
C GLU A 22 -0.49 -19.94 14.22
N GLU A 23 0.73 -19.93 14.74
CA GLU A 23 1.17 -19.08 15.84
C GLU A 23 1.00 -17.59 15.52
N PHE A 24 1.38 -17.17 14.30
CA PHE A 24 1.22 -15.80 13.84
C PHE A 24 -0.25 -15.41 13.66
N VAL A 25 -1.06 -16.32 13.09
CA VAL A 25 -2.51 -16.10 12.92
C VAL A 25 -3.20 -16.00 14.28
N LYS A 26 -2.94 -16.92 15.21
CA LYS A 26 -3.47 -16.91 16.58
C LYS A 26 -3.07 -15.64 17.33
N THR A 27 -1.77 -15.37 17.46
CA THR A 27 -1.27 -14.19 18.21
C THR A 27 -1.67 -12.84 17.62
N TYR A 28 -2.01 -12.75 16.32
CA TYR A 28 -2.58 -11.53 15.74
C TYR A 28 -4.12 -11.46 15.93
N PHE A 29 -4.82 -12.58 15.80
CA PHE A 29 -6.27 -12.68 16.05
C PHE A 29 -6.63 -12.33 17.50
N ASP A 30 -5.86 -12.79 18.48
CA ASP A 30 -6.12 -12.45 19.89
C ASP A 30 -5.81 -10.98 20.21
N LYS A 31 -4.87 -10.34 19.48
CA LYS A 31 -4.67 -8.89 19.54
C LYS A 31 -5.85 -8.12 18.93
N LEU A 32 -6.42 -8.59 17.83
CA LEU A 32 -7.65 -8.01 17.26
C LEU A 32 -8.83 -8.13 18.25
N LYS A 33 -9.01 -9.29 18.92
CA LYS A 33 -10.01 -9.44 19.99
C LYS A 33 -9.81 -8.41 21.10
N ALA A 34 -8.59 -8.28 21.65
CA ALA A 34 -8.30 -7.34 22.72
C ALA A 34 -8.58 -5.87 22.31
N MET A 35 -8.28 -5.50 21.07
CA MET A 35 -8.59 -4.17 20.53
C MET A 35 -10.10 -3.90 20.33
N ILE A 36 -10.90 -4.95 20.09
CA ILE A 36 -12.35 -4.84 19.86
C ILE A 36 -13.14 -4.93 21.18
N SER A 37 -12.71 -5.79 22.11
CA SER A 37 -13.39 -6.04 23.38
C SER A 37 -13.09 -5.01 24.47
N GLY A 38 -12.05 -4.20 24.29
CA GLY A 38 -11.55 -3.30 25.33
C GLY A 38 -10.94 -4.04 26.54
N PRO A 39 -10.59 -3.34 27.62
CA PRO A 39 -9.93 -3.91 28.79
C PRO A 39 -10.85 -4.73 29.71
N SER A 40 -12.10 -5.01 29.31
CA SER A 40 -13.09 -5.68 30.16
C SER A 40 -13.99 -6.66 29.40
N GLN A 41 -13.44 -7.81 29.02
CA GLN A 41 -14.11 -9.11 29.25
C GLN A 41 -13.11 -10.27 29.11
N GLU A 42 -13.41 -11.36 29.81
CA GLU A 42 -12.50 -12.50 29.98
C GLU A 42 -12.41 -13.37 28.72
N THR A 43 -11.34 -14.15 28.61
CA THR A 43 -11.10 -14.99 27.43
C THR A 43 -12.08 -16.15 27.38
N VAL A 44 -13.14 -16.02 26.57
CA VAL A 44 -13.99 -17.16 26.19
C VAL A 44 -13.18 -18.12 25.32
N THR A 45 -12.57 -19.11 25.97
CA THR A 45 -11.94 -20.28 25.35
C THR A 45 -13.03 -21.15 24.72
N ILE A 46 -13.31 -20.90 23.44
CA ILE A 46 -14.09 -21.84 22.63
C ILE A 46 -13.20 -23.05 22.32
N GLU A 47 -13.13 -23.97 23.27
CA GLU A 47 -12.54 -25.29 23.08
C GLU A 47 -13.39 -26.10 22.09
N LYS A 48 -13.07 -25.96 20.81
CA LYS A 48 -13.71 -26.75 19.76
C LYS A 48 -13.15 -28.17 19.79
N GLU A 49 -13.73 -29.01 20.65
CA GLU A 49 -13.38 -30.42 20.82
C GLU A 49 -13.15 -31.13 19.47
N LEU A 50 -11.91 -31.55 19.21
CA LEU A 50 -11.60 -32.44 18.11
C LEU A 50 -11.89 -33.89 18.52
N LYS A 51 -13.18 -34.25 18.57
CA LYS A 51 -13.63 -35.64 18.71
C LYS A 51 -13.24 -36.47 17.47
N ALA A 52 -12.00 -36.95 17.48
CA ALA A 52 -11.46 -37.81 16.44
C ALA A 52 -11.93 -39.26 16.60
N VAL A 53 -12.62 -39.79 15.59
CA VAL A 53 -12.86 -41.24 15.43
C VAL A 53 -12.19 -41.69 14.14
N LYS A 54 -11.25 -42.64 14.25
CA LYS A 54 -10.51 -43.22 13.13
C LYS A 54 -11.18 -44.52 12.68
N ALA A 55 -11.50 -44.65 11.38
CA ALA A 55 -11.59 -45.95 10.72
C ALA A 55 -11.46 -45.83 9.18
N VAL A 56 -10.65 -46.71 8.61
CA VAL A 56 -10.38 -46.99 7.17
C VAL A 56 -10.54 -48.54 7.08
N PRO A 57 -10.84 -49.26 5.95
CA PRO A 57 -10.28 -48.97 4.60
C PRO A 57 -10.92 -49.60 3.31
N LYS A 58 -10.18 -49.46 2.17
CA LYS A 58 -10.04 -50.36 0.99
C LYS A 58 -11.22 -50.64 0.02
N LYS A 59 -11.08 -50.13 -1.22
CA LYS A 59 -10.81 -50.84 -2.51
C LYS A 59 -10.55 -49.77 -3.61
N LYS A 60 -9.46 -49.80 -4.40
CA LYS A 60 -9.22 -50.60 -5.65
C LYS A 60 -10.38 -50.47 -6.66
N ALA A 61 -10.20 -50.09 -7.93
CA ALA A 61 -9.02 -49.77 -8.76
C ALA A 61 -9.45 -48.82 -9.94
N ALA A 62 -8.70 -48.47 -11.00
CA ALA A 62 -7.47 -49.02 -11.59
C ALA A 62 -6.53 -48.00 -12.30
N LYS A 63 -6.40 -48.04 -13.64
CA LYS A 63 -5.39 -47.37 -14.50
C LYS A 63 -5.84 -47.27 -15.96
N LYS A 64 -5.48 -46.19 -16.68
CA LYS A 64 -4.98 -46.05 -18.09
C LYS A 64 -5.41 -44.68 -18.68
N SER A 65 -4.70 -44.05 -19.64
CA SER A 65 -3.27 -44.07 -20.03
C SER A 65 -3.04 -43.05 -21.16
N MET A 66 -1.80 -42.54 -21.32
CA MET A 66 -1.26 -41.85 -22.53
C MET A 66 -1.91 -40.49 -22.87
N SER A 67 -1.24 -39.34 -22.98
CA SER A 67 0.09 -38.90 -23.48
C SER A 67 0.04 -38.32 -24.90
N ALA A 68 0.35 -37.01 -24.98
CA ALA A 68 0.90 -36.28 -26.13
C ALA A 68 0.14 -36.32 -27.49
N LYS A 69 -0.50 -35.19 -27.82
CA LYS A 69 -0.01 -34.37 -28.94
C LYS A 69 -0.46 -32.91 -28.88
N ALA A 70 0.48 -32.00 -29.08
CA ALA A 70 0.20 -30.68 -29.65
C ALA A 70 0.65 -30.70 -31.12
N PRO A 71 -0.06 -29.99 -32.00
CA PRO A 71 0.67 -29.15 -32.95
C PRO A 71 0.24 -27.69 -32.91
N ARG A 72 1.09 -26.85 -33.49
CA ARG A 72 1.05 -25.39 -33.43
C ARG A 72 0.01 -24.77 -34.37
N VAL A 73 -0.49 -23.59 -33.96
CA VAL A 73 -0.69 -22.37 -34.77
C VAL A 73 -1.40 -22.50 -36.12
N ASN A 74 -2.51 -21.78 -36.26
CA ASN A 74 -2.69 -20.95 -37.46
C ASN A 74 -3.36 -19.60 -37.14
N LYS A 75 -3.36 -18.68 -38.11
CA LYS A 75 -3.48 -17.22 -37.90
C LYS A 75 -4.62 -16.59 -38.71
N ALA A 76 -4.90 -15.31 -38.45
CA ALA A 76 -5.98 -14.46 -38.98
C ALA A 76 -7.32 -14.60 -38.22
N LYS A 77 -8.20 -13.58 -38.18
CA LYS A 77 -8.28 -12.34 -38.98
C LYS A 77 -8.47 -11.09 -38.08
N ARG A 78 -7.92 -9.94 -38.49
CA ARG A 78 -8.23 -8.61 -37.91
C ARG A 78 -9.46 -8.02 -38.62
N THR A 79 -10.02 -6.93 -38.05
CA THR A 79 -11.02 -5.94 -38.54
C THR A 79 -12.30 -5.90 -37.66
N PRO A 80 -13.13 -4.83 -37.67
CA PRO A 80 -12.83 -3.71 -36.76
C PRO A 80 -14.02 -3.05 -36.01
N LYS A 81 -13.69 -2.21 -35.02
CA LYS A 81 -14.42 -0.96 -34.68
C LYS A 81 -15.90 -1.08 -34.24
N ALA A 82 -16.15 -1.63 -33.06
CA ALA A 82 -17.36 -1.33 -32.28
C ALA A 82 -17.19 -0.01 -31.49
N VAL A 83 -18.26 0.79 -31.38
CA VAL A 83 -18.23 2.18 -30.91
C VAL A 83 -18.02 2.27 -29.39
N LYS A 84 -17.16 3.20 -28.96
CA LYS A 84 -17.03 3.59 -27.54
C LYS A 84 -18.30 4.36 -27.11
N PRO A 85 -19.05 3.96 -26.08
CA PRO A 85 -19.99 4.87 -25.45
C PRO A 85 -19.18 6.01 -24.81
N ALA A 86 -19.39 7.24 -25.30
CA ALA A 86 -18.73 8.42 -24.79
C ALA A 86 -19.36 8.84 -23.44
N ILE A 87 -19.13 8.05 -22.39
CA ILE A 87 -19.50 8.41 -21.02
C ILE A 87 -18.85 9.75 -20.72
N ALA A 88 -19.68 10.79 -20.59
CA ALA A 88 -19.23 12.16 -20.51
C ALA A 88 -18.20 12.29 -19.38
N LYS A 89 -17.12 13.04 -19.64
CA LYS A 89 -16.24 13.51 -18.57
C LYS A 89 -17.12 14.33 -17.63
N LYS A 90 -17.56 13.74 -16.51
CA LYS A 90 -18.24 14.46 -15.44
C LYS A 90 -17.22 15.42 -14.87
N VAL A 91 -17.20 16.64 -15.42
CA VAL A 91 -16.33 17.73 -14.98
C VAL A 91 -16.65 17.94 -13.51
N ARG A 92 -15.81 17.36 -12.65
CA ARG A 92 -15.88 17.49 -11.21
C ARG A 92 -15.56 18.94 -10.92
N LYS A 93 -16.59 19.79 -10.96
CA LYS A 93 -16.49 21.25 -10.78
C LYS A 93 -15.58 21.50 -9.59
N THR A 94 -14.36 21.92 -9.87
CA THR A 94 -13.42 22.44 -8.88
C THR A 94 -13.98 23.78 -8.45
N GLY A 95 -14.98 23.72 -7.58
CA GLY A 95 -15.62 24.89 -7.01
C GLY A 95 -14.52 25.77 -6.44
N LYS A 96 -14.40 26.99 -6.96
CA LYS A 96 -13.57 28.03 -6.38
C LYS A 96 -14.14 28.35 -4.99
N LYS A 97 -13.77 27.56 -3.98
CA LYS A 97 -13.78 28.06 -2.63
C LYS A 97 -12.83 29.26 -2.60
N ALA A 98 -13.22 30.31 -1.88
CA ALA A 98 -12.34 31.42 -1.55
C ALA A 98 -11.01 30.90 -0.97
N PRO A 99 -9.92 31.69 -0.98
CA PRO A 99 -8.65 31.31 -0.38
C PRO A 99 -8.78 31.22 1.15
N GLY A 100 -9.40 30.14 1.61
CA GLY A 100 -9.41 29.73 3.00
C GLY A 100 -7.97 29.61 3.47
N GLU A 101 -7.74 30.18 4.65
CA GLU A 101 -6.48 30.24 5.38
C GLU A 101 -5.53 29.08 5.04
N LYS A 102 -4.33 29.41 4.56
CA LYS A 102 -3.36 28.45 4.02
C LYS A 102 -2.87 27.51 5.14
N ARG A 103 -3.62 26.44 5.39
CA ARG A 103 -3.20 25.32 6.25
C ARG A 103 -1.84 24.84 5.76
N VAL A 104 -0.79 25.19 6.49
CA VAL A 104 0.60 24.88 6.12
C VAL A 104 0.71 23.37 6.03
N THR A 105 0.82 22.84 4.81
CA THR A 105 0.96 21.39 4.65
C THR A 105 2.39 20.99 4.96
N ASN A 106 2.61 19.72 5.29
CA ASN A 106 3.96 19.18 5.50
C ASN A 106 4.86 19.38 4.26
N ILE A 107 4.28 19.58 3.07
CA ILE A 107 4.99 19.96 1.84
C ILE A 107 5.51 21.40 1.95
N ASP A 108 4.64 22.33 2.33
CA ASP A 108 4.96 23.76 2.39
C ASP A 108 5.92 24.07 3.56
N ALA A 109 5.78 23.38 4.69
CA ALA A 109 6.71 23.44 5.82
C ALA A 109 8.13 23.05 5.39
N VAL A 110 8.31 21.85 4.80
CA VAL A 110 9.60 21.39 4.27
C VAL A 110 10.17 22.35 3.23
N VAL A 111 9.34 22.89 2.33
CA VAL A 111 9.78 23.88 1.34
C VAL A 111 10.26 25.17 2.02
N SER A 112 9.54 25.67 3.04
CA SER A 112 9.95 26.88 3.77
C SER A 112 11.27 26.70 4.53
N PHE A 113 11.52 25.54 5.14
CA PHE A 113 12.82 25.22 5.75
C PHE A 113 13.97 25.16 4.73
N ILE A 114 13.71 24.65 3.52
CA ILE A 114 14.72 24.63 2.44
C ILE A 114 14.95 26.03 1.86
N GLN A 115 13.91 26.84 1.75
CA GLN A 115 14.00 28.22 1.25
C GLN A 115 14.67 29.17 2.25
N GLY A 116 14.49 28.96 3.54
CA GLY A 116 15.20 29.70 4.61
C GLY A 116 16.67 29.28 4.79
N ALA A 117 17.16 28.27 4.08
CA ALA A 117 18.54 27.81 4.12
C ALA A 117 19.26 28.12 2.78
N PRO A 118 19.90 29.31 2.62
CA PRO A 118 20.57 29.69 1.37
C PRO A 118 21.79 28.80 1.07
N GLU A 119 22.56 28.41 2.09
CA GLU A 119 23.66 27.42 2.04
C GLU A 119 23.16 26.00 1.70
N GLY A 120 21.86 25.77 1.82
CA GLY A 120 21.21 24.48 1.70
C GLY A 120 21.11 23.72 3.02
N ILE A 121 20.27 22.70 3.00
CA ILE A 121 19.90 21.86 4.15
C ILE A 121 19.94 20.38 3.76
N SER A 122 20.41 19.53 4.67
CA SER A 122 20.51 18.09 4.47
C SER A 122 19.20 17.33 4.72
N THR A 123 19.10 16.08 4.25
CA THR A 123 17.98 15.19 4.59
C THR A 123 17.90 14.85 6.09
N ALA A 124 19.02 14.86 6.80
CA ALA A 124 19.08 14.60 8.24
C ALA A 124 18.45 15.75 9.04
N GLU A 125 18.88 17.00 8.78
CA GLU A 125 18.29 18.17 9.43
C GLU A 125 16.81 18.35 9.09
N LEU A 126 16.40 18.03 7.85
CA LEU A 126 14.98 18.06 7.48
C LEU A 126 14.17 17.02 8.27
N LYS A 127 14.74 15.86 8.58
CA LYS A 127 14.12 14.83 9.43
C LYS A 127 14.00 15.31 10.88
N GLU A 128 15.03 15.95 11.41
CA GLU A 128 15.02 16.52 12.77
C GLU A 128 14.02 17.67 12.90
N LYS A 129 14.06 18.64 11.98
CA LYS A 129 13.21 19.85 11.99
C LYS A 129 11.74 19.58 11.67
N THR A 130 11.38 18.41 11.11
CA THR A 130 9.99 18.11 10.69
C THR A 130 9.40 16.79 11.22
N GLY A 131 10.19 15.92 11.84
CA GLY A 131 9.77 14.59 12.30
C GLY A 131 9.36 13.62 11.19
N LEU A 132 9.50 13.99 9.91
CA LEU A 132 9.07 13.19 8.77
C LEU A 132 10.03 12.04 8.48
N SER A 133 9.49 10.91 8.00
CA SER A 133 10.33 9.83 7.48
C SER A 133 11.09 10.28 6.22
N GLU A 134 12.31 9.76 6.04
CA GLU A 134 13.16 10.06 4.89
C GLU A 134 12.44 9.85 3.54
N ARG A 135 11.58 8.84 3.45
CA ARG A 135 10.75 8.58 2.25
C ARG A 135 9.71 9.67 1.98
N GLN A 136 9.13 10.26 3.03
CA GLN A 136 8.24 11.43 2.89
C GLN A 136 9.04 12.66 2.45
N ILE A 137 10.19 12.92 3.09
CA ILE A 137 11.09 14.03 2.72
C ILE A 137 11.52 13.93 1.26
N TRP A 138 12.00 12.75 0.82
CA TRP A 138 12.38 12.52 -0.57
C TRP A 138 11.21 12.73 -1.55
N SER A 139 10.00 12.28 -1.20
CA SER A 139 8.80 12.51 -2.03
C SER A 139 8.43 13.98 -2.13
N ILE A 140 8.52 14.72 -1.03
CA ILE A 140 8.25 16.16 -0.95
C ILE A 140 9.29 16.96 -1.75
N VAL A 141 10.58 16.71 -1.50
CA VAL A 141 11.71 17.35 -2.19
C VAL A 141 11.65 17.10 -3.68
N ASN A 142 11.50 15.84 -4.13
CA ASN A 142 11.40 15.48 -5.55
C ASN A 142 10.22 16.20 -6.24
N ARG A 143 9.09 16.39 -5.55
CA ARG A 143 7.96 17.20 -6.03
C ARG A 143 8.29 18.70 -6.05
N ALA A 144 8.94 19.24 -5.02
CA ALA A 144 9.27 20.66 -4.90
C ALA A 144 10.34 21.10 -5.92
N THR A 145 11.37 20.28 -6.17
CA THR A 145 12.36 20.52 -7.24
C THR A 145 11.69 20.51 -8.61
N LYS A 146 10.77 19.57 -8.88
CA LYS A 146 9.95 19.55 -10.11
C LYS A 146 8.95 20.70 -10.23
N GLN A 147 8.69 21.43 -9.14
CA GLN A 147 7.89 22.65 -9.13
C GLN A 147 8.76 23.92 -9.19
N GLY A 148 10.09 23.81 -9.31
CA GLY A 148 11.01 24.96 -9.31
C GLY A 148 11.08 25.72 -7.98
N LYS A 149 10.53 25.18 -6.89
CA LYS A 149 10.48 25.86 -5.57
C LYS A 149 11.81 25.81 -4.82
N ILE A 150 12.62 24.79 -5.09
CA ILE A 150 13.90 24.51 -4.45
C ILE A 150 14.90 23.99 -5.51
N ARG A 151 16.19 24.22 -5.28
CA ARG A 151 17.30 23.67 -6.08
C ARG A 151 18.06 22.62 -5.28
N GLN A 152 18.62 21.64 -5.97
CA GLN A 152 19.57 20.70 -5.36
C GLN A 152 20.98 21.29 -5.51
N ALA A 153 21.65 21.61 -4.39
CA ALA A 153 22.98 22.19 -4.39
C ALA A 153 24.07 21.11 -4.52
N LYS A 154 23.93 20.02 -3.76
CA LYS A 154 24.78 18.81 -3.81
C LYS A 154 23.91 17.56 -3.61
N ARG A 155 24.45 16.36 -3.79
CA ARG A 155 23.67 15.11 -3.57
C ARG A 155 23.22 15.04 -2.10
N GLY A 156 21.91 15.12 -1.87
CA GLY A 156 21.33 15.12 -0.51
C GLY A 156 21.26 16.49 0.19
N VAL A 157 21.70 17.56 -0.47
CA VAL A 157 21.65 18.95 0.07
C VAL A 157 20.83 19.83 -0.88
N TYR A 158 19.80 20.47 -0.35
CA TYR A 158 18.82 21.25 -1.11
C TYR A 158 18.76 22.67 -0.55
N GLY A 159 18.64 23.68 -1.40
CA GLY A 159 18.51 25.09 -0.96
C GLY A 159 17.39 25.81 -1.70
N GLY A 160 17.02 26.98 -1.21
CA GLY A 160 16.09 27.87 -1.90
C GLY A 160 16.57 28.22 -3.31
N VAL A 161 15.65 28.32 -4.27
CA VAL A 161 15.95 28.99 -5.54
C VAL A 161 16.02 30.49 -5.24
N ALA A 162 17.20 31.07 -5.32
CA ALA A 162 17.33 32.52 -5.33
C ALA A 162 16.64 33.05 -6.59
N ALA A 163 15.74 34.01 -6.44
CA ALA A 163 15.19 34.73 -7.59
C ALA A 163 16.36 35.39 -8.34
N SER A 164 16.43 35.13 -9.65
CA SER A 164 17.41 35.68 -10.59
C SER A 164 16.66 36.51 -11.64
#